data_AF-A0A6M1YXZ8-F1
#
_entry.id   AF-A0A6M1YXZ8-F1
#
_cell.length_a   1.000
_cell.length_b   1.000
_cell.length_c   1.000
_cell.angle_alpha   90.00
_cell.angle_beta   90.00
_cell.angle_gamma   90.00
#
_symmetry.space_group_name_H-M   'P 1'
#
loop_
_entity.id
_entity.type
_entity.pdbx_description
1 polymer ?
#
loop_
_entity_poly.entity_id
_entity_poly.type
_entity_poly.pdbx_seq_one_letter_code
_entity_poly.pdbx_strand_id
1 'polypeptide(L)'
;MRLIGNLENEKKAFVFYSVLLKEGIESTYEKSTKTGEEVSIWIYDEDQINRAMALFDEYHDYPESSKFANIPNPPTPPQPPNLSEERKREEAQKKEERLGRPWQKRMQRTPRNRKKHPLTSLIILLCVFLYFWNGAQQVSRLKADGKLALEIGWTPIQQMLMFDYPKSTERIDALLEKYSLDDFKSIKELPTEEQVEFAKAAEIPTWRGVLAKLMSGAKEEPESPVAKGPLFGKIKQGEVWRLFTPCLLHASLLHILFNMAWAWILLKQVEERLPNLKIILLILAIGIVSNIAQYMMSGANFLGFSGVVAGLVGFIWVRQKRAPWEGYPLNRSTIIFILVYIGAMFALELFSLAMALFTSKQDYSPNIANTAHIIGGLFGAFLGRLPFFSRGTK
;
A
#
# COMPACT_ATOMS: atom_id res chain seq x y z
N MET A 1 -21.57 21.46 14.74
CA MET A 1 -21.42 22.92 15.01
C MET A 1 -22.04 23.25 16.35
N ARG A 2 -21.25 23.74 17.30
CA ARG A 2 -21.69 24.07 18.65
C ARG A 2 -21.07 25.37 19.13
N LEU A 3 -21.90 26.23 19.73
CA LEU A 3 -21.47 27.43 20.44
C LEU A 3 -20.65 27.01 21.67
N ILE A 4 -19.50 27.65 21.89
CA ILE A 4 -18.69 27.44 23.10
C ILE A 4 -18.66 28.67 24.01
N GLY A 5 -18.91 29.88 23.49
CA GLY A 5 -18.98 31.10 24.31
C GLY A 5 -19.11 32.37 23.48
N ASN A 6 -19.24 33.50 24.17
CA ASN A 6 -19.27 34.86 23.60
C ASN A 6 -18.06 35.65 24.09
N LEU A 7 -17.55 36.58 23.27
CA LEU A 7 -16.47 37.50 23.60
C LEU A 7 -16.91 38.94 23.32
N GLU A 8 -16.45 39.88 24.14
CA GLU A 8 -16.91 41.29 24.16
C GLU A 8 -16.80 42.04 22.82
N ASN A 9 -15.89 41.63 21.93
CA ASN A 9 -15.64 42.34 20.68
C ASN A 9 -14.94 41.46 19.62
N GLU A 10 -15.02 41.92 18.38
CA GLU A 10 -14.49 41.24 17.19
C GLU A 10 -12.97 41.04 17.22
N LYS A 11 -12.21 41.91 17.91
CA LYS A 11 -10.76 41.75 18.09
C LYS A 11 -10.43 40.58 19.01
N LYS A 12 -11.08 40.48 20.18
CA LYS A 12 -10.95 39.32 21.09
C LYS A 12 -11.37 38.03 20.39
N ALA A 13 -12.47 38.05 19.64
CA ALA A 13 -12.93 36.91 18.86
C ALA A 13 -11.93 36.46 17.79
N PHE A 14 -11.31 37.38 17.04
CA PHE A 14 -10.30 37.04 16.04
C PHE A 14 -9.00 36.49 16.65
N VAL A 15 -8.55 37.06 17.78
CA VAL A 15 -7.39 36.55 18.54
C VAL A 15 -7.64 35.10 18.96
N PHE A 16 -8.80 34.81 19.54
CA PHE A 16 -9.15 33.47 19.98
C PHE A 16 -9.32 32.49 18.81
N TYR A 17 -10.04 32.88 17.76
CA TYR A 17 -10.18 32.11 16.52
C TYR A 17 -8.84 31.74 15.90
N SER A 18 -7.87 32.66 15.90
CA SER A 18 -6.52 32.41 15.38
C SER A 18 -5.75 31.37 16.20
N VAL A 19 -5.99 31.29 17.51
CA VAL A 19 -5.42 30.21 18.36
C VAL A 19 -6.12 28.88 18.10
N LEU A 20 -7.44 28.84 17.99
CA LEU A 20 -8.17 27.62 17.61
C LEU A 20 -7.64 27.05 16.29
N LEU A 21 -7.48 27.89 15.26
CA LEU A 21 -6.96 27.49 13.96
C LEU A 21 -5.51 26.97 14.04
N LYS A 22 -4.65 27.61 14.83
CA LYS A 22 -3.27 27.19 15.12
C LYS A 22 -3.20 25.84 15.82
N GLU A 23 -4.14 25.56 16.73
CA GLU A 23 -4.30 24.29 17.43
C GLU A 23 -4.95 23.18 16.54
N GLY A 24 -5.38 23.53 15.31
CA GLY A 24 -5.99 22.63 14.35
C GLY A 24 -7.51 22.46 14.50
N ILE A 25 -8.17 23.38 15.20
CA ILE A 25 -9.60 23.33 15.52
C ILE A 25 -10.39 24.20 14.53
N GLU A 26 -11.19 23.54 13.69
CA GLU A 26 -12.09 24.22 12.74
C GLU A 26 -13.21 24.95 13.50
N SER A 27 -13.28 26.26 13.30
CA SER A 27 -14.18 27.17 14.02
C SER A 27 -14.63 28.36 13.14
N THR A 28 -15.61 29.13 13.61
CA THR A 28 -16.01 30.43 13.05
C THR A 28 -16.50 31.35 14.18
N TYR A 29 -16.63 32.64 13.90
CA TYR A 29 -17.19 33.61 14.84
C TYR A 29 -18.20 34.54 14.18
N GLU A 30 -19.26 34.89 14.91
CA GLU A 30 -20.42 35.64 14.40
C GLU A 30 -20.90 36.68 15.42
N LYS A 31 -21.42 37.83 14.98
CA LYS A 31 -21.94 38.86 15.91
C LYS A 31 -23.22 38.36 16.58
N SER A 32 -23.29 38.51 17.91
CA SER A 32 -24.37 38.00 18.75
C SER A 32 -25.69 38.66 18.37
N THR A 33 -26.66 37.84 17.97
CA THR A 33 -28.01 38.29 17.58
C THR A 33 -28.86 38.84 18.73
N LYS A 34 -28.35 38.80 19.98
CA LYS A 34 -29.03 39.32 21.17
C LYS A 34 -28.58 40.73 21.58
N THR A 35 -27.32 41.07 21.35
CA THR A 35 -26.69 42.30 21.89
C THR A 35 -25.93 43.12 20.84
N GLY A 36 -25.58 42.55 19.68
CA GLY A 36 -24.90 43.24 18.58
C GLY A 36 -23.41 43.56 18.81
N GLU A 37 -23.01 43.80 20.06
CA GLU A 37 -21.62 44.10 20.46
C GLU A 37 -20.79 42.82 20.69
N GLU A 38 -21.36 41.84 21.39
CA GLU A 38 -20.72 40.54 21.63
C GLU A 38 -20.53 39.73 20.34
N VAL A 39 -19.54 38.83 20.34
CA VAL A 39 -19.22 37.94 19.21
C VAL A 39 -19.16 36.49 19.72
N SER A 40 -20.02 35.64 19.15
CA SER A 40 -20.19 34.23 19.48
C SER A 40 -19.21 33.34 18.73
N ILE A 41 -18.56 32.40 19.43
CA ILE A 41 -17.57 31.45 18.88
C ILE A 41 -18.20 30.07 18.69
N TRP A 42 -18.12 29.54 17.47
CA TRP A 42 -18.69 28.25 17.08
C TRP A 42 -17.60 27.28 16.61
N ILE A 43 -17.64 26.05 17.10
CA ILE A 43 -16.74 24.95 16.66
C ILE A 43 -17.50 24.04 15.70
N TYR A 44 -16.89 23.63 14.58
CA TYR A 44 -17.54 22.77 13.59
C TYR A 44 -17.69 21.32 14.07
N ASP A 45 -16.56 20.73 14.50
CA ASP A 45 -16.42 19.34 14.95
C ASP A 45 -16.76 19.17 16.43
N GLU A 46 -17.57 18.17 16.77
CA GLU A 46 -18.05 17.96 18.15
C GLU A 46 -17.03 17.22 19.01
N ASP A 47 -16.18 16.38 18.42
CA ASP A 47 -15.09 15.68 19.13
C ASP A 47 -14.04 16.66 19.69
N GLN A 48 -14.01 17.90 19.17
CA GLN A 48 -13.03 18.93 19.52
C GLN A 48 -13.55 19.94 20.55
N ILE A 49 -14.84 19.91 20.90
CA ILE A 49 -15.47 20.88 21.82
C ILE A 49 -14.74 20.95 23.16
N ASN A 50 -14.42 19.81 23.78
CA ASN A 50 -13.80 19.81 25.11
C ASN A 50 -12.42 20.49 25.12
N ARG A 51 -11.65 20.37 24.03
CA ARG A 51 -10.36 21.05 23.85
C ARG A 51 -10.54 22.53 23.53
N ALA A 52 -11.57 22.88 22.76
CA ALA A 52 -11.89 24.27 22.43
C ALA A 52 -12.44 25.04 23.64
N MET A 53 -13.21 24.39 24.52
CA MET A 53 -13.66 24.95 25.81
C MET A 53 -12.49 25.17 26.76
N ALA A 54 -11.61 24.18 26.95
CA ALA A 54 -10.42 24.37 27.79
C ALA A 54 -9.51 25.53 27.32
N LEU A 55 -9.42 25.76 26.00
CA LEU A 55 -8.74 26.93 25.43
C LEU A 55 -9.52 28.23 25.66
N PHE A 56 -10.86 28.20 25.65
CA PHE A 56 -11.73 29.35 25.90
C PHE A 56 -11.64 29.80 27.36
N ASP A 57 -11.65 28.85 28.30
CA ASP A 57 -11.47 29.10 29.73
C ASP A 57 -10.07 29.70 29.99
N GLU A 58 -9.02 29.11 29.41
CA GLU A 58 -7.64 29.64 29.45
C GLU A 58 -7.52 31.06 28.84
N TYR A 59 -8.32 31.38 27.81
CA TYR A 59 -8.37 32.71 27.21
C TYR A 59 -9.15 33.73 28.05
N HIS A 60 -10.17 33.27 28.78
CA HIS A 60 -10.93 34.11 29.71
C HIS A 60 -10.09 34.50 30.92
N ASP A 61 -9.39 33.54 31.52
CA ASP A 61 -8.56 33.75 32.71
C ASP A 61 -7.23 34.47 32.39
N TYR A 62 -6.60 34.18 31.26
CA TYR A 62 -5.25 34.68 30.90
C TYR A 62 -5.16 35.23 29.46
N PRO A 63 -5.94 36.25 29.08
CA PRO A 63 -6.01 36.77 27.70
C PRO A 63 -4.69 37.35 27.18
N GLU A 64 -3.80 37.82 28.06
CA GLU A 64 -2.48 38.38 27.73
C GLU A 64 -1.34 37.33 27.79
N SER A 65 -1.65 36.03 27.90
CA SER A 65 -0.62 34.99 27.90
C SER A 65 0.13 34.93 26.56
N SER A 66 1.36 34.40 26.58
CA SER A 66 2.22 34.25 25.39
C SER A 66 1.62 33.35 24.28
N LYS A 67 0.51 32.67 24.57
CA LYS A 67 -0.28 31.87 23.63
C LYS A 67 -1.20 32.71 22.74
N PHE A 68 -1.71 33.82 23.28
CA PHE A 68 -2.66 34.74 22.65
C PHE A 68 -2.02 36.07 22.23
N ALA A 69 -0.92 36.46 22.87
CA ALA A 69 -0.13 37.64 22.52
C ALA A 69 0.45 37.57 21.08
N ASN A 70 0.76 38.74 20.51
CA ASN A 70 1.37 38.92 19.18
C ASN A 70 0.54 38.45 17.97
N ILE A 71 -0.77 38.23 18.13
CA ILE A 71 -1.66 37.94 16.99
C ILE A 71 -2.03 39.27 16.27
N PRO A 72 -1.80 39.41 14.95
CA PRO A 72 -2.11 40.64 14.22
C PRO A 72 -3.60 40.99 14.19
N ASN A 73 -3.94 42.26 13.97
CA ASN A 73 -5.33 42.66 13.71
C ASN A 73 -5.82 42.10 12.35
N PRO A 74 -7.10 41.68 12.23
CA PRO A 74 -7.63 41.13 10.98
C PRO A 74 -7.89 42.21 9.93
N PRO A 75 -7.69 41.94 8.63
CA PRO A 75 -8.13 42.82 7.54
C PRO A 75 -9.63 42.68 7.24
N THR A 76 -10.22 41.48 7.43
CA THR A 76 -11.66 41.20 7.28
C THR A 76 -11.99 39.87 7.97
N PRO A 77 -13.13 39.71 8.67
CA PRO A 77 -13.59 38.42 9.18
C PRO A 77 -13.95 37.45 8.02
N PRO A 78 -13.72 36.14 8.16
CA PRO A 78 -14.30 35.15 7.25
C PRO A 78 -15.81 35.09 7.44
N GLN A 79 -16.59 35.15 6.34
CA GLN A 79 -18.04 34.96 6.45
C GLN A 79 -18.37 33.48 6.75
N PRO A 80 -19.32 33.20 7.65
CA PRO A 80 -19.76 31.83 7.91
C PRO A 80 -20.46 31.25 6.67
N PRO A 81 -20.33 29.93 6.41
CA PRO A 81 -21.18 29.27 5.42
C PRO A 81 -22.63 29.33 5.91
N ASN A 82 -23.54 29.89 5.10
CA ASN A 82 -24.95 29.99 5.46
C ASN A 82 -25.63 28.62 5.32
N LEU A 83 -25.36 27.74 6.28
CA LEU A 83 -25.89 26.37 6.35
C LEU A 83 -27.43 26.31 6.32
N SER A 84 -28.12 27.39 6.70
CA SER A 84 -29.58 27.46 6.63
C SER A 84 -30.09 27.63 5.20
N GLU A 85 -29.42 28.44 4.38
CA GLU A 85 -29.71 28.54 2.95
C GLU A 85 -29.08 27.41 2.15
N GLU A 86 -27.88 26.94 2.47
CA GLU A 86 -27.30 25.79 1.79
C GLU A 86 -28.15 24.52 1.99
N ARG A 87 -28.66 24.25 3.20
CA ARG A 87 -29.61 23.15 3.41
C ARG A 87 -30.93 23.37 2.67
N LYS A 88 -31.51 24.58 2.68
CA LYS A 88 -32.74 24.87 1.92
C LYS A 88 -32.53 24.76 0.40
N ARG A 89 -31.37 25.19 -0.11
CA ARG A 89 -30.96 25.06 -1.53
C ARG A 89 -30.68 23.61 -1.90
N GLU A 90 -30.02 22.84 -1.03
CA GLU A 90 -29.83 21.39 -1.20
C GLU A 90 -31.18 20.65 -1.17
N GLU A 91 -32.08 20.95 -0.24
CA GLU A 91 -33.39 20.30 -0.14
C GLU A 91 -34.30 20.69 -1.31
N ALA A 92 -34.27 21.95 -1.73
CA ALA A 92 -34.91 22.40 -2.98
C ALA A 92 -34.34 21.64 -4.19
N GLN A 93 -33.01 21.60 -4.35
CA GLN A 93 -32.37 20.83 -5.43
C GLN A 93 -32.68 19.33 -5.36
N LYS A 94 -32.68 18.71 -4.17
CA LYS A 94 -32.99 17.28 -3.99
C LYS A 94 -34.48 17.00 -4.26
N LYS A 95 -35.38 17.95 -4.00
CA LYS A 95 -36.82 17.86 -4.28
C LYS A 95 -37.12 18.10 -5.77
N GLU A 96 -36.48 19.08 -6.39
CA GLU A 96 -36.52 19.38 -7.82
C GLU A 96 -35.87 18.25 -8.66
N GLU A 97 -34.76 17.67 -8.20
CA GLU A 97 -34.12 16.52 -8.83
C GLU A 97 -34.95 15.22 -8.71
N ARG A 98 -35.76 15.09 -7.65
CA ARG A 98 -36.74 14.00 -7.49
C ARG A 98 -37.98 14.16 -8.38
N LEU A 99 -38.39 15.40 -8.70
CA LEU A 99 -39.68 15.69 -9.35
C LEU A 99 -39.59 16.23 -10.78
N GLY A 100 -38.46 16.80 -11.20
CA GLY A 100 -38.39 17.72 -12.35
C GLY A 100 -37.40 17.39 -13.47
N ARG A 101 -36.75 16.22 -13.49
CA ARG A 101 -35.81 15.85 -14.58
C ARG A 101 -36.41 14.81 -15.56
N PRO A 102 -36.77 15.19 -16.81
CA PRO A 102 -37.08 14.24 -17.87
C PRO A 102 -35.94 13.24 -18.10
N TRP A 103 -36.28 11.98 -18.38
CA TRP A 103 -35.35 10.85 -18.45
C TRP A 103 -34.14 11.09 -19.37
N GLN A 104 -34.34 11.82 -20.48
CA GLN A 104 -33.30 12.23 -21.43
C GLN A 104 -32.15 13.03 -20.78
N LYS A 105 -32.45 13.97 -19.86
CA LYS A 105 -31.41 14.74 -19.15
C LYS A 105 -30.69 13.92 -18.08
N ARG A 106 -31.19 12.73 -17.71
CA ARG A 106 -30.51 11.81 -16.78
C ARG A 106 -29.30 11.12 -17.41
N MET A 107 -29.26 11.00 -18.75
CA MET A 107 -28.06 10.58 -19.49
C MET A 107 -27.03 11.71 -19.63
N GLN A 108 -27.46 12.96 -19.72
CA GLN A 108 -26.59 14.15 -19.71
C GLN A 108 -26.07 14.45 -18.30
N ARG A 109 -25.36 13.49 -17.70
CA ARG A 109 -24.40 13.79 -16.62
C ARG A 109 -23.39 14.79 -17.18
N THR A 110 -23.34 15.98 -16.58
CA THR A 110 -22.15 16.82 -16.71
C THR A 110 -20.92 15.97 -16.40
N PRO A 111 -19.85 16.02 -17.21
CA PRO A 111 -18.68 15.20 -16.97
C PRO A 111 -17.96 15.74 -15.73
N ARG A 112 -18.37 15.27 -14.55
CA ARG A 112 -17.62 15.40 -13.30
C ARG A 112 -16.21 14.99 -13.65
N ASN A 113 -15.29 15.97 -13.66
CA ASN A 113 -13.99 15.85 -14.31
C ASN A 113 -13.09 14.91 -13.50
N ARG A 114 -13.39 13.62 -13.60
CA ARG A 114 -12.61 12.50 -13.09
C ARG A 114 -11.28 12.60 -13.82
N LYS A 115 -10.29 13.21 -13.15
CA LYS A 115 -8.89 13.10 -13.53
C LYS A 115 -8.65 11.65 -13.92
N LYS A 116 -8.37 11.40 -15.20
CA LYS A 116 -8.09 10.04 -15.64
C LYS A 116 -6.78 9.65 -14.95
N HIS A 117 -6.75 8.47 -14.36
CA HIS A 117 -5.55 7.87 -13.76
C HIS A 117 -5.09 6.73 -14.68
N PRO A 118 -4.68 7.03 -15.95
CA PRO A 118 -4.40 6.00 -16.94
C PRO A 118 -3.29 5.04 -16.49
N LEU A 119 -2.28 5.52 -15.75
CA LEU A 119 -1.17 4.68 -15.31
C LEU A 119 -1.62 3.73 -14.18
N THR A 120 -2.34 4.23 -13.17
CA THR A 120 -2.92 3.39 -12.12
C THR A 120 -3.83 2.31 -12.72
N SER A 121 -4.71 2.69 -13.65
CA SER A 121 -5.59 1.73 -14.32
C SER A 121 -4.83 0.71 -15.17
N LEU A 122 -3.80 1.14 -15.91
CA LEU A 122 -2.96 0.26 -16.74
C LEU A 122 -2.23 -0.78 -15.91
N ILE A 123 -1.64 -0.38 -14.78
CA ILE A 123 -0.92 -1.30 -13.87
C ILE A 123 -1.87 -2.34 -13.28
N ILE A 124 -3.07 -1.91 -12.86
CA ILE A 124 -4.08 -2.84 -12.30
C ILE A 124 -4.58 -3.80 -13.38
N LEU A 125 -4.89 -3.31 -14.58
CA LEU A 125 -5.32 -4.16 -15.71
C LEU A 125 -4.23 -5.17 -16.11
N LEU A 126 -2.96 -4.76 -16.10
CA LEU A 126 -1.82 -5.64 -16.37
C LEU A 126 -1.70 -6.74 -15.31
N CYS A 127 -1.71 -6.40 -14.01
CA CYS A 127 -1.64 -7.39 -12.94
C CYS A 127 -2.83 -8.37 -12.97
N VAL A 128 -4.04 -7.88 -13.25
CA VAL A 128 -5.25 -8.70 -13.37
C VAL A 128 -5.19 -9.62 -14.59
N PHE A 129 -4.73 -9.12 -15.75
CA PHE A 129 -4.52 -9.94 -16.94
C PHE A 129 -3.51 -11.07 -16.68
N LEU A 130 -2.34 -10.73 -16.13
CA LEU A 130 -1.27 -11.72 -15.86
C LEU A 130 -1.69 -12.75 -14.81
N TYR A 131 -2.51 -12.36 -13.82
CA TYR A 131 -3.11 -13.30 -12.86
C TYR A 131 -4.06 -14.30 -13.52
N PHE A 132 -5.01 -13.85 -14.35
CA PHE A 132 -5.91 -14.76 -15.05
C PHE A 132 -5.18 -15.60 -16.11
N TRP A 133 -4.15 -15.05 -16.76
CA TRP A 133 -3.30 -15.81 -17.69
C TRP A 133 -2.50 -16.91 -16.97
N ASN A 134 -1.92 -16.61 -15.79
CA ASN A 134 -1.28 -17.61 -14.94
C ASN A 134 -2.28 -18.70 -14.51
N GLY A 135 -3.49 -18.31 -14.07
CA GLY A 135 -4.54 -19.26 -13.70
C GLY A 135 -4.96 -20.18 -14.86
N ALA A 136 -5.04 -19.66 -16.09
CA ALA A 136 -5.28 -20.47 -17.27
C ALA A 136 -4.13 -21.46 -17.53
N GLN A 137 -2.87 -21.03 -17.37
CA GLN A 137 -1.71 -21.92 -17.48
C GLN A 137 -1.68 -22.98 -16.37
N GLN A 138 -2.08 -22.67 -15.14
CA GLN A 138 -2.23 -23.65 -14.06
C GLN A 138 -3.30 -24.71 -14.39
N VAL A 139 -4.45 -24.29 -14.94
CA VAL A 139 -5.49 -25.23 -15.39
C VAL A 139 -5.04 -26.10 -16.58
N SER A 140 -4.12 -25.62 -17.41
CA SER A 140 -3.48 -26.44 -18.45
C SER A 140 -2.46 -27.42 -17.87
N ARG A 141 -1.53 -26.97 -17.01
CA ARG A 141 -0.53 -27.84 -16.36
C ARG A 141 -1.21 -28.97 -15.59
N LEU A 142 -2.25 -28.68 -14.80
CA LEU A 142 -3.02 -29.69 -14.05
C LEU A 142 -3.62 -30.82 -14.93
N LYS A 143 -3.89 -30.54 -16.21
CA LYS A 143 -4.49 -31.52 -17.15
C LYS A 143 -3.47 -32.32 -17.95
N ALA A 144 -2.26 -31.81 -18.12
CA ALA A 144 -1.17 -32.47 -18.86
C ALA A 144 -0.18 -33.16 -17.91
N ASP A 145 0.19 -32.46 -16.83
CA ASP A 145 1.36 -32.73 -15.99
C ASP A 145 0.96 -33.26 -14.59
N GLY A 146 -0.34 -33.32 -14.29
CA GLY A 146 -0.89 -33.78 -13.01
C GLY A 146 -0.85 -32.71 -11.89
N LYS A 147 -1.26 -33.10 -10.68
CA LYS A 147 -1.33 -32.19 -9.53
C LYS A 147 0.04 -31.72 -9.03
N LEU A 148 1.06 -32.58 -9.06
CA LEU A 148 2.39 -32.28 -8.52
C LEU A 148 3.03 -31.07 -9.24
N ALA A 149 2.71 -30.89 -10.52
CA ALA A 149 3.13 -29.74 -11.32
C ALA A 149 2.57 -28.39 -10.85
N LEU A 150 1.54 -28.36 -10.00
CA LEU A 150 1.06 -27.15 -9.32
C LEU A 150 1.64 -26.97 -7.90
N GLU A 151 2.20 -28.02 -7.30
CA GLU A 151 2.76 -27.98 -5.95
C GLU A 151 4.24 -27.57 -5.95
N ILE A 152 5.03 -28.11 -6.88
CA ILE A 152 6.47 -27.84 -7.00
C ILE A 152 6.92 -27.25 -8.34
N GLY A 153 6.08 -27.35 -9.38
CA GLY A 153 6.37 -26.81 -10.71
C GLY A 153 5.93 -25.36 -10.91
N TRP A 154 6.47 -24.71 -11.95
CA TRP A 154 6.13 -23.32 -12.32
C TRP A 154 5.41 -23.27 -13.67
N THR A 155 4.46 -22.33 -13.83
CA THR A 155 3.87 -22.04 -15.14
C THR A 155 4.89 -21.35 -16.06
N PRO A 156 4.72 -21.41 -17.40
CA PRO A 156 5.58 -20.66 -18.33
C PRO A 156 5.65 -19.15 -18.03
N ILE A 157 4.57 -18.53 -17.54
CA ILE A 157 4.60 -17.12 -17.12
C ILE A 157 5.38 -16.90 -15.81
N GLN A 158 5.36 -17.84 -14.86
CA GLN A 158 6.25 -17.81 -13.69
C GLN A 158 7.71 -18.02 -14.13
N GLN A 159 8.00 -19.05 -14.94
CA GLN A 159 9.33 -19.31 -15.50
C GLN A 159 9.92 -18.06 -16.16
N MET A 160 9.14 -17.26 -16.91
CA MET A 160 9.59 -16.00 -17.53
C MET A 160 9.72 -14.80 -16.58
N LEU A 161 8.82 -14.65 -15.60
CA LEU A 161 8.64 -13.38 -14.86
C LEU A 161 9.06 -13.42 -13.37
N MET A 162 9.30 -14.60 -12.79
CA MET A 162 9.86 -14.75 -11.43
C MET A 162 11.31 -14.22 -11.36
N PHE A 163 11.78 -13.87 -10.14
CA PHE A 163 13.01 -13.10 -9.95
C PHE A 163 14.28 -13.81 -10.45
N ASP A 164 14.27 -15.14 -10.34
CA ASP A 164 15.29 -16.04 -10.87
C ASP A 164 14.59 -17.35 -11.23
N TYR A 165 15.19 -18.16 -12.11
CA TYR A 165 14.68 -19.50 -12.44
C TYR A 165 15.85 -20.48 -12.31
N PRO A 166 16.01 -21.13 -11.15
CA PRO A 166 17.17 -21.96 -10.85
C PRO A 166 17.22 -23.25 -11.66
N LYS A 167 18.44 -23.77 -11.89
CA LYS A 167 18.67 -25.05 -12.59
C LYS A 167 18.04 -26.28 -11.92
N SER A 168 17.78 -26.23 -10.60
CA SER A 168 16.98 -27.25 -9.91
C SER A 168 15.54 -27.24 -10.40
N THR A 169 14.89 -26.07 -10.41
CA THR A 169 13.53 -25.87 -10.92
C THR A 169 13.43 -26.16 -12.41
N GLU A 170 14.42 -25.78 -13.24
CA GLU A 170 14.47 -26.15 -14.67
C GLU A 170 14.40 -27.66 -14.90
N ARG A 171 15.06 -28.46 -14.05
CA ARG A 171 15.06 -29.93 -14.15
C ARG A 171 13.78 -30.55 -13.62
N ILE A 172 13.20 -29.98 -12.56
CA ILE A 172 11.93 -30.42 -11.99
C ILE A 172 10.78 -30.13 -12.97
N ASP A 173 10.69 -28.93 -13.53
CA ASP A 173 9.67 -28.57 -14.53
C ASP A 173 9.78 -29.45 -15.78
N ALA A 174 10.99 -29.69 -16.29
CA ALA A 174 11.21 -30.55 -17.46
C ALA A 174 10.81 -32.03 -17.22
N LEU A 175 10.89 -32.52 -15.98
CA LEU A 175 10.38 -33.85 -15.63
C LEU A 175 8.85 -33.88 -15.59
N LEU A 176 8.24 -32.84 -15.03
CA LEU A 176 6.78 -32.69 -14.91
C LEU A 176 6.11 -32.46 -16.28
N GLU A 177 6.79 -31.81 -17.23
CA GLU A 177 6.33 -31.67 -18.62
C GLU A 177 6.45 -32.98 -19.42
N LYS A 178 7.21 -33.96 -18.91
CA LYS A 178 7.41 -35.28 -19.52
C LYS A 178 6.54 -36.38 -18.89
N TYR A 179 6.22 -36.27 -17.60
CA TYR A 179 5.44 -37.25 -16.86
C TYR A 179 4.32 -36.58 -16.07
N SER A 180 3.08 -37.03 -16.30
CA SER A 180 1.93 -36.61 -15.51
C SER A 180 2.02 -37.22 -14.11
N LEU A 181 2.21 -36.39 -13.08
CA LEU A 181 2.47 -36.82 -11.71
C LEU A 181 1.49 -36.18 -10.73
N ASP A 182 0.88 -37.01 -9.89
CA ASP A 182 -0.21 -36.59 -9.00
C ASP A 182 0.23 -36.46 -7.53
N ASP A 183 1.25 -37.21 -7.09
CA ASP A 183 1.94 -37.00 -5.81
C ASP A 183 3.42 -37.42 -5.85
N PHE A 184 4.16 -37.18 -4.76
CA PHE A 184 5.57 -37.56 -4.62
C PHE A 184 5.85 -39.07 -4.61
N LYS A 185 4.83 -39.94 -4.47
CA LYS A 185 4.99 -41.40 -4.58
C LYS A 185 5.04 -41.82 -6.04
N SER A 186 4.28 -41.18 -6.93
CA SER A 186 4.33 -41.43 -8.37
C SER A 186 5.76 -41.28 -8.95
N ILE A 187 6.62 -40.47 -8.34
CA ILE A 187 8.04 -40.37 -8.69
C ILE A 187 8.74 -41.75 -8.58
N LYS A 188 8.38 -42.57 -7.60
CA LYS A 188 8.96 -43.92 -7.39
C LYS A 188 8.51 -44.96 -8.42
N GLU A 189 7.50 -44.62 -9.22
CA GLU A 189 6.95 -45.46 -10.30
C GLU A 189 7.58 -45.13 -11.67
N LEU A 190 8.37 -44.05 -11.74
CA LEU A 190 9.15 -43.67 -12.93
C LEU A 190 10.33 -44.63 -13.19
N PRO A 191 10.88 -44.65 -14.42
CA PRO A 191 12.15 -45.33 -14.71
C PRO A 191 13.27 -44.88 -13.77
N THR A 192 14.14 -45.79 -13.36
CA THR A 192 15.21 -45.54 -12.37
C THR A 192 16.11 -44.36 -12.74
N GLU A 193 16.35 -44.12 -14.04
CA GLU A 193 17.11 -42.98 -14.54
C GLU A 193 16.45 -41.64 -14.17
N GLU A 194 15.13 -41.53 -14.31
CA GLU A 194 14.36 -40.33 -13.97
C GLU A 194 14.26 -40.11 -12.46
N GLN A 195 14.18 -41.18 -11.68
CA GLN A 195 14.27 -41.09 -10.20
C GLN A 195 15.62 -40.51 -9.76
N VAL A 196 16.70 -40.93 -10.43
CA VAL A 196 18.06 -40.43 -10.19
C VAL A 196 18.23 -39.00 -10.67
N GLU A 197 17.68 -38.60 -11.83
CA GLU A 197 17.70 -37.21 -12.28
C GLU A 197 16.86 -36.28 -11.39
N PHE A 198 15.71 -36.73 -10.86
CA PHE A 198 14.95 -35.97 -9.87
C PHE A 198 15.74 -35.76 -8.57
N ALA A 199 16.40 -36.81 -8.06
CA ALA A 199 17.25 -36.70 -6.88
C ALA A 199 18.41 -35.71 -7.10
N LYS A 200 19.13 -35.83 -8.22
CA LYS A 200 20.18 -34.88 -8.63
C LYS A 200 19.65 -33.44 -8.74
N ALA A 201 18.44 -33.24 -9.29
CA ALA A 201 17.83 -31.92 -9.45
C ALA A 201 17.62 -31.21 -8.10
N ALA A 202 17.25 -31.96 -7.06
CA ALA A 202 17.10 -31.44 -5.70
C ALA A 202 18.45 -31.04 -5.03
N GLU A 203 19.56 -31.66 -5.45
CA GLU A 203 20.91 -31.37 -4.95
C GLU A 203 21.59 -30.16 -5.63
N ILE A 204 21.08 -29.70 -6.80
CA ILE A 204 21.68 -28.59 -7.56
C ILE A 204 21.79 -27.31 -6.70
N PRO A 205 23.00 -26.73 -6.54
CA PRO A 205 23.22 -25.46 -5.85
C PRO A 205 22.24 -24.36 -6.30
N THR A 206 21.34 -23.94 -5.40
CA THR A 206 20.22 -23.02 -5.65
C THR A 206 20.05 -22.06 -4.48
N TRP A 207 20.23 -20.76 -4.69
CA TRP A 207 20.16 -19.76 -3.62
C TRP A 207 18.79 -19.74 -2.91
N ARG A 208 18.78 -20.15 -1.63
CA ARG A 208 17.60 -20.19 -0.75
C ARG A 208 17.49 -19.00 0.22
N GLY A 209 18.37 -18.00 0.08
CA GLY A 209 18.37 -16.81 0.94
C GLY A 209 19.13 -16.96 2.27
N VAL A 210 19.44 -15.83 2.90
CA VAL A 210 20.14 -15.76 4.19
C VAL A 210 19.37 -16.46 5.32
N LEU A 211 18.04 -16.39 5.34
CA LEU A 211 17.24 -17.03 6.40
C LEU A 211 17.41 -18.55 6.40
N ALA A 212 17.47 -19.19 5.22
CA ALA A 212 17.72 -20.64 5.12
C ALA A 212 19.09 -21.02 5.68
N LYS A 213 20.12 -20.20 5.44
CA LYS A 213 21.48 -20.40 5.98
C LYS A 213 21.50 -20.29 7.51
N LEU A 214 20.80 -19.30 8.06
CA LEU A 214 20.67 -19.12 9.51
C LEU A 214 19.94 -20.30 10.16
N MET A 215 18.87 -20.81 9.54
CA MET A 215 18.12 -21.96 10.06
C MET A 215 18.92 -23.26 10.04
N SER A 216 19.70 -23.56 9.00
CA SER A 216 20.54 -24.78 9.01
C SER A 216 21.62 -24.71 10.09
N GLY A 217 22.28 -23.56 10.25
CA GLY A 217 23.26 -23.36 11.32
C GLY A 217 22.67 -23.46 12.73
N ALA A 218 21.40 -23.07 12.91
CA ALA A 218 20.69 -23.17 14.18
C ALA A 218 20.16 -24.58 14.51
N LYS A 219 20.15 -25.52 13.55
CA LYS A 219 19.74 -26.92 13.74
C LYS A 219 20.92 -27.91 13.79
N GLU A 220 22.15 -27.40 13.75
CA GLU A 220 23.39 -28.19 13.57
C GLU A 220 23.39 -29.09 12.31
N GLU A 221 22.47 -28.82 11.37
CA GLU A 221 22.42 -29.50 10.08
C GLU A 221 23.59 -29.02 9.20
N PRO A 222 24.33 -29.92 8.54
CA PRO A 222 25.41 -29.52 7.64
C PRO A 222 24.86 -28.61 6.53
N GLU A 223 25.50 -27.45 6.31
CA GLU A 223 25.05 -26.45 5.34
C GLU A 223 24.77 -27.10 3.97
N SER A 224 23.49 -27.30 3.66
CA SER A 224 23.05 -27.98 2.43
C SER A 224 23.75 -27.35 1.21
N PRO A 225 24.39 -28.14 0.32
CA PRO A 225 25.07 -27.63 -0.87
C PRO A 225 24.18 -26.70 -1.71
N VAL A 226 22.87 -26.94 -1.67
CA VAL A 226 21.83 -26.12 -2.27
C VAL A 226 21.97 -24.65 -1.84
N ALA A 227 22.16 -24.35 -0.56
CA ALA A 227 22.23 -22.97 -0.03
C ALA A 227 23.40 -22.12 -0.59
N LYS A 228 24.39 -22.73 -1.25
CA LYS A 228 25.55 -22.07 -1.88
C LYS A 228 25.36 -21.81 -3.39
N GLY A 229 24.12 -21.89 -3.88
CA GLY A 229 23.78 -21.65 -5.29
C GLY A 229 24.14 -20.26 -5.83
N PRO A 230 24.25 -20.12 -7.16
CA PRO A 230 24.66 -18.88 -7.81
C PRO A 230 23.58 -17.79 -7.65
N LEU A 231 23.96 -16.65 -7.10
CA LEU A 231 23.13 -15.45 -7.04
C LEU A 231 22.83 -14.90 -8.44
N PHE A 232 21.59 -14.45 -8.66
CA PHE A 232 21.11 -13.74 -9.85
C PHE A 232 21.30 -14.52 -11.16
N GLY A 233 20.94 -15.81 -11.17
CA GLY A 233 21.22 -16.76 -12.25
C GLY A 233 20.77 -16.31 -13.63
N LYS A 234 19.47 -16.06 -13.81
CA LYS A 234 18.87 -15.58 -15.08
C LYS A 234 19.16 -14.11 -15.37
N ILE A 235 19.22 -13.28 -14.33
CA ILE A 235 19.54 -11.85 -14.48
C ILE A 235 20.95 -11.66 -15.08
N LYS A 236 21.92 -12.51 -14.69
CA LYS A 236 23.27 -12.56 -15.29
C LYS A 236 23.30 -13.06 -16.74
N GLN A 237 22.25 -13.75 -17.20
CA GLN A 237 22.07 -14.17 -18.60
C GLN A 237 21.42 -13.07 -19.47
N GLY A 238 21.16 -11.89 -18.91
CA GLY A 238 20.56 -10.73 -19.60
C GLY A 238 19.09 -10.50 -19.27
N GLU A 239 18.47 -11.34 -18.46
CA GLU A 239 17.03 -11.29 -18.14
C GLU A 239 16.70 -10.24 -17.06
N VAL A 240 17.15 -9.00 -17.27
CA VAL A 240 17.14 -7.90 -16.29
C VAL A 240 15.74 -7.45 -15.87
N TRP A 241 14.70 -7.76 -16.66
CA TRP A 241 13.30 -7.49 -16.30
C TRP A 241 12.87 -8.19 -15.01
N ARG A 242 13.47 -9.35 -14.69
CA ARG A 242 13.19 -10.14 -13.48
C ARG A 242 13.44 -9.39 -12.17
N LEU A 243 14.24 -8.32 -12.20
CA LEU A 243 14.40 -7.40 -11.07
C LEU A 243 13.06 -6.76 -10.65
N PHE A 244 12.10 -6.58 -11.58
CA PHE A 244 10.82 -5.93 -11.33
C PHE A 244 9.59 -6.82 -11.60
N THR A 245 9.62 -7.71 -12.60
CA THR A 245 8.43 -8.47 -13.04
C THR A 245 7.73 -9.34 -11.98
N PRO A 246 8.38 -9.83 -10.88
CA PRO A 246 7.68 -10.50 -9.77
C PRO A 246 6.59 -9.63 -9.13
N CYS A 247 6.71 -8.30 -9.18
CA CYS A 247 5.69 -7.38 -8.67
C CYS A 247 4.35 -7.48 -9.42
N LEU A 248 4.34 -8.04 -10.63
CA LEU A 248 3.13 -8.15 -11.47
C LEU A 248 2.37 -9.47 -11.24
N LEU A 249 3.07 -10.53 -10.83
CA LEU A 249 2.51 -11.84 -10.54
C LEU A 249 1.81 -11.88 -9.18
N HIS A 250 0.77 -12.71 -9.04
CA HIS A 250 -0.02 -12.84 -7.81
C HIS A 250 -0.43 -14.31 -7.59
N ALA A 251 -0.25 -14.83 -6.37
CA ALA A 251 -0.49 -16.26 -6.07
C ALA A 251 -1.95 -16.64 -5.81
N SER A 252 -2.82 -15.70 -5.45
CA SER A 252 -4.22 -15.99 -5.10
C SER A 252 -5.15 -14.80 -5.31
N LEU A 253 -6.45 -15.08 -5.40
CA LEU A 253 -7.50 -14.07 -5.62
C LEU A 253 -7.50 -13.00 -4.53
N LEU A 254 -7.31 -13.39 -3.26
CA LEU A 254 -7.21 -12.44 -2.14
C LEU A 254 -5.93 -11.60 -2.23
N HIS A 255 -4.79 -12.20 -2.60
CA HIS A 255 -3.52 -11.46 -2.72
C HIS A 255 -3.61 -10.38 -3.82
N ILE A 256 -4.18 -10.67 -4.99
CA ILE A 256 -4.38 -9.64 -6.02
C ILE A 256 -5.47 -8.63 -5.63
N LEU A 257 -6.57 -9.05 -5.00
CA LEU A 257 -7.63 -8.15 -4.55
C LEU A 257 -7.09 -7.08 -3.58
N PHE A 258 -6.36 -7.49 -2.55
CA PHE A 258 -5.76 -6.55 -1.59
C PHE A 258 -4.70 -5.66 -2.23
N ASN A 259 -3.77 -6.21 -3.02
CA ASN A 259 -2.73 -5.41 -3.68
C ASN A 259 -3.32 -4.37 -4.63
N MET A 260 -4.31 -4.74 -5.44
CA MET A 260 -4.90 -3.84 -6.43
C MET A 260 -5.85 -2.81 -5.80
N ALA A 261 -6.53 -3.15 -4.70
CA ALA A 261 -7.27 -2.18 -3.90
C ALA A 261 -6.33 -1.11 -3.30
N TRP A 262 -5.18 -1.51 -2.75
CA TRP A 262 -4.19 -0.57 -2.24
C TRP A 262 -3.49 0.22 -3.35
N ALA A 263 -3.12 -0.41 -4.46
CA ALA A 263 -2.58 0.29 -5.63
C ALA A 263 -3.56 1.36 -6.13
N TRP A 264 -4.87 1.05 -6.22
CA TRP A 264 -5.91 2.02 -6.60
C TRP A 264 -6.05 3.19 -5.63
N ILE A 265 -5.93 2.96 -4.32
CA ILE A 265 -6.01 4.03 -3.30
C ILE A 265 -4.75 4.91 -3.32
N LEU A 266 -3.56 4.31 -3.42
CA LEU A 266 -2.28 4.99 -3.23
C LEU A 266 -1.75 5.60 -4.53
N LEU A 267 -1.69 4.85 -5.64
CA LEU A 267 -1.17 5.35 -6.91
C LEU A 267 -1.99 6.51 -7.45
N LYS A 268 -3.31 6.53 -7.24
CA LYS A 268 -4.14 7.67 -7.62
C LYS A 268 -3.73 8.97 -6.95
N GLN A 269 -3.40 8.92 -5.66
CA GLN A 269 -2.93 10.11 -4.93
C GLN A 269 -1.58 10.59 -5.49
N VAL A 270 -0.70 9.67 -5.89
CA VAL A 270 0.57 10.00 -6.53
C VAL A 270 0.37 10.56 -7.95
N GLU A 271 -0.52 9.97 -8.75
CA GLU A 271 -0.82 10.33 -10.15
C GLU A 271 -1.55 11.68 -10.29
N GLU A 272 -2.23 12.14 -9.24
CA GLU A 272 -2.74 13.51 -9.17
C GLU A 272 -1.66 14.59 -8.92
N ARG A 273 -0.46 14.20 -8.48
CA ARG A 273 0.57 15.08 -7.90
C ARG A 273 1.91 15.01 -8.63
N LEU A 274 2.26 13.88 -9.23
CA LEU A 274 3.48 13.66 -10.00
C LEU A 274 3.17 13.33 -11.48
N PRO A 275 4.01 13.76 -12.44
CA PRO A 275 3.90 13.35 -13.84
C PRO A 275 4.32 11.88 -14.03
N ASN A 276 3.72 11.19 -15.01
CA ASN A 276 3.82 9.74 -15.22
C ASN A 276 5.25 9.17 -15.13
N LEU A 277 6.25 9.85 -15.70
CA LEU A 277 7.65 9.40 -15.64
C LEU A 277 8.17 9.28 -14.20
N LYS A 278 7.86 10.26 -13.32
CA LYS A 278 8.24 10.18 -11.90
C LYS A 278 7.52 9.02 -11.20
N ILE A 279 6.27 8.72 -11.57
CA ILE A 279 5.51 7.60 -11.00
C ILE A 279 6.12 6.25 -11.42
N ILE A 280 6.45 6.11 -12.70
CA ILE A 280 7.10 4.90 -13.24
C ILE A 280 8.46 4.69 -12.55
N LEU A 281 9.30 5.73 -12.46
CA LEU A 281 10.59 5.65 -11.77
C LEU A 281 10.45 5.34 -10.27
N LEU A 282 9.44 5.89 -9.59
CA LEU A 282 9.13 5.59 -8.18
C LEU A 282 8.76 4.10 -8.01
N ILE A 283 7.88 3.59 -8.85
CA ILE A 283 7.42 2.19 -8.81
C ILE A 283 8.56 1.21 -9.13
N LEU A 284 9.33 1.47 -10.19
CA LEU A 284 10.48 0.64 -10.57
C LEU A 284 11.54 0.64 -9.47
N ALA A 285 11.91 1.81 -8.94
CA ALA A 285 12.93 1.91 -7.91
C ALA A 285 12.52 1.19 -6.61
N ILE A 286 11.26 1.33 -6.16
CA ILE A 286 10.76 0.59 -4.99
C ILE A 286 10.75 -0.91 -5.28
N GLY A 287 10.12 -1.34 -6.39
CA GLY A 287 9.96 -2.75 -6.72
C GLY A 287 11.28 -3.49 -6.86
N ILE A 288 12.25 -2.90 -7.56
CA ILE A 288 13.60 -3.48 -7.73
C ILE A 288 14.30 -3.64 -6.39
N VAL A 289 14.29 -2.61 -5.53
CA VAL A 289 14.96 -2.67 -4.22
C VAL A 289 14.26 -3.63 -3.26
N SER A 290 12.92 -3.69 -3.25
CA SER A 290 12.17 -4.66 -2.43
C SER A 290 12.38 -6.09 -2.90
N ASN A 291 12.43 -6.33 -4.22
CA ASN A 291 12.61 -7.66 -4.79
C ASN A 291 14.04 -8.18 -4.55
N ILE A 292 15.07 -7.35 -4.75
CA ILE A 292 16.46 -7.72 -4.44
C ILE A 292 16.59 -8.10 -2.96
N ALA A 293 16.01 -7.30 -2.04
CA ALA A 293 16.09 -7.59 -0.62
C ALA A 293 15.37 -8.91 -0.24
N GLN A 294 14.18 -9.17 -0.80
CA GLN A 294 13.47 -10.42 -0.58
C GLN A 294 14.24 -11.63 -1.13
N TYR A 295 14.80 -11.53 -2.34
CA TYR A 295 15.63 -12.58 -2.93
C TYR A 295 16.85 -12.90 -2.06
N MET A 296 17.52 -11.88 -1.53
CA MET A 296 18.63 -12.07 -0.59
C MET A 296 18.19 -12.71 0.73
N MET A 297 16.94 -12.51 1.19
CA MET A 297 16.45 -13.12 2.43
C MET A 297 15.94 -14.56 2.25
N SER A 298 15.16 -14.85 1.21
CA SER A 298 14.39 -16.10 1.06
C SER A 298 14.48 -16.78 -0.31
N GLY A 299 15.42 -16.39 -1.18
CA GLY A 299 15.58 -16.97 -2.52
C GLY A 299 14.49 -16.54 -3.52
N ALA A 300 14.35 -17.26 -4.63
CA ALA A 300 13.58 -16.82 -5.80
C ALA A 300 12.04 -16.91 -5.67
N ASN A 301 11.51 -17.68 -4.71
CA ASN A 301 10.09 -18.01 -4.64
C ASN A 301 9.25 -16.92 -3.94
N PHE A 302 9.12 -15.74 -4.56
CA PHE A 302 8.25 -14.65 -4.08
C PHE A 302 7.68 -13.85 -5.25
N LEU A 303 6.54 -13.18 -5.02
CA LEU A 303 5.83 -12.37 -6.00
C LEU A 303 4.85 -11.39 -5.33
N GLY A 304 4.28 -10.46 -6.11
CA GLY A 304 3.21 -9.56 -5.69
C GLY A 304 3.61 -8.08 -5.63
N PHE A 305 2.65 -7.19 -5.92
CA PHE A 305 2.84 -5.73 -5.90
C PHE A 305 2.96 -5.15 -4.47
N SER A 306 2.94 -5.99 -3.43
CA SER A 306 2.85 -5.62 -2.02
C SER A 306 4.08 -4.85 -1.50
N GLY A 307 5.29 -5.15 -1.98
CA GLY A 307 6.49 -4.34 -1.69
C GLY A 307 6.38 -2.90 -2.23
N VAL A 308 5.80 -2.73 -3.42
CA VAL A 308 5.50 -1.41 -4.00
C VAL A 308 4.40 -0.70 -3.21
N VAL A 309 3.34 -1.41 -2.79
CA VAL A 309 2.30 -0.86 -1.89
C VAL A 309 2.92 -0.30 -0.61
N ALA A 310 3.75 -1.08 0.09
CA ALA A 310 4.41 -0.63 1.32
C ALA A 310 5.28 0.61 1.09
N GLY A 311 6.05 0.64 -0.01
CA GLY A 311 6.85 1.82 -0.38
C GLY A 311 6.03 3.04 -0.76
N LEU A 312 4.85 2.88 -1.38
CA LEU A 312 3.94 4.00 -1.63
C LEU A 312 3.39 4.57 -0.31
N VAL A 313 3.12 3.73 0.70
CA VAL A 313 2.71 4.21 2.03
C VAL A 313 3.83 5.00 2.70
N GLY A 314 5.06 4.46 2.72
CA GLY A 314 6.24 5.15 3.27
C GLY A 314 6.53 6.47 2.55
N PHE A 315 6.44 6.48 1.23
CA PHE A 315 6.58 7.67 0.40
C PHE A 315 5.53 8.73 0.76
N ILE A 316 4.25 8.36 0.73
CA ILE A 316 3.14 9.30 0.96
C ILE A 316 3.18 9.86 2.38
N TRP A 317 3.47 9.04 3.40
CA TRP A 317 3.64 9.50 4.79
C TRP A 317 4.72 10.57 4.90
N VAL A 318 5.88 10.36 4.26
CA VAL A 318 6.98 11.34 4.27
C VAL A 318 6.62 12.60 3.47
N ARG A 319 5.95 12.50 2.32
CA ARG A 319 5.45 13.69 1.59
C ARG A 319 4.45 14.48 2.44
N GLN A 320 3.47 13.81 3.05
CA GLN A 320 2.46 14.44 3.90
C GLN A 320 3.07 15.17 5.10
N LYS A 321 4.19 14.68 5.67
CA LYS A 321 4.90 15.34 6.78
C LYS A 321 5.90 16.42 6.35
N ARG A 322 6.57 16.29 5.20
CA ARG A 322 7.62 17.24 4.75
C ARG A 322 7.16 18.28 3.74
N ALA A 323 6.07 18.01 3.03
CA ALA A 323 5.47 18.90 2.04
C ALA A 323 3.92 18.85 2.13
N PRO A 324 3.29 19.28 3.25
CA PRO A 324 1.84 19.19 3.44
C PRO A 324 1.02 19.85 2.33
N TRP A 325 1.55 20.91 1.70
CA TRP A 325 0.95 21.63 0.57
C TRP A 325 0.80 20.78 -0.72
N GLU A 326 1.48 19.64 -0.83
CA GLU A 326 1.20 18.67 -1.89
C GLU A 326 -0.16 17.98 -1.67
N GLY A 327 -0.66 17.99 -0.44
CA GLY A 327 -2.04 17.67 -0.09
C GLY A 327 -2.38 16.19 -0.21
N TYR A 328 -1.51 15.30 0.25
CA TYR A 328 -1.73 13.85 0.24
C TYR A 328 -2.72 13.41 1.34
N PRO A 329 -3.92 12.88 1.00
CA PRO A 329 -4.97 12.58 1.97
C PRO A 329 -4.86 11.15 2.56
N LEU A 330 -3.78 10.83 3.27
CA LEU A 330 -3.80 9.71 4.21
C LEU A 330 -4.49 10.13 5.50
N ASN A 331 -5.70 9.62 5.74
CA ASN A 331 -6.37 9.81 7.02
C ASN A 331 -5.79 8.84 8.08
N ARG A 332 -6.00 9.16 9.37
CA ARG A 332 -5.44 8.40 10.49
C ARG A 332 -5.88 6.94 10.49
N SER A 333 -7.14 6.66 10.14
CA SER A 333 -7.72 5.32 10.12
C SER A 333 -7.12 4.42 9.04
N THR A 334 -6.82 4.96 7.86
CA THR A 334 -6.10 4.25 6.79
C THR A 334 -4.67 3.91 7.23
N ILE A 335 -3.96 4.83 7.87
CA ILE A 335 -2.61 4.56 8.42
C ILE A 335 -2.68 3.46 9.48
N ILE A 336 -3.62 3.54 10.42
CA ILE A 336 -3.82 2.51 11.46
C ILE A 336 -4.13 1.15 10.83
N PHE A 337 -5.06 1.08 9.86
CA PHE A 337 -5.37 -0.17 9.17
C PHE A 337 -4.14 -0.78 8.50
N ILE A 338 -3.35 0.02 7.79
CA ILE A 338 -2.14 -0.47 7.11
C ILE A 338 -1.10 -0.98 8.13
N LEU A 339 -0.90 -0.27 9.24
CA LEU A 339 0.02 -0.70 10.29
C LEU A 339 -0.44 -1.99 10.98
N VAL A 340 -1.75 -2.13 11.24
CA VAL A 340 -2.34 -3.36 11.80
C VAL A 340 -2.23 -4.51 10.80
N TYR A 341 -2.47 -4.27 9.50
CA TYR A 341 -2.34 -5.28 8.45
C TYR A 341 -0.88 -5.77 8.32
N ILE A 342 0.09 -4.86 8.18
CA ILE A 342 1.52 -5.21 8.10
C ILE A 342 1.96 -5.92 9.40
N GLY A 343 1.54 -5.41 10.56
CA GLY A 343 1.83 -6.03 11.86
C GLY A 343 1.28 -7.44 12.00
N ALA A 344 0.06 -7.70 11.50
CA ALA A 344 -0.54 -9.03 11.48
C ALA A 344 0.19 -9.99 10.54
N MET A 345 0.55 -9.55 9.33
CA MET A 345 1.32 -10.37 8.36
C MET A 345 2.73 -10.70 8.88
N PHE A 346 3.36 -9.77 9.60
CA PHE A 346 4.64 -10.00 10.28
C PHE A 346 4.51 -10.93 11.50
N ALA A 347 3.45 -10.78 12.31
CA ALA A 347 3.19 -11.69 13.43
C ALA A 347 2.93 -13.13 12.97
N LEU A 348 2.26 -13.32 11.82
CA LEU A 348 2.05 -14.64 11.21
C LEU A 348 3.35 -15.28 10.70
N GLU A 349 4.29 -14.49 10.15
CA GLU A 349 5.63 -14.97 9.76
C GLU A 349 6.48 -15.30 11.00
N LEU A 350 6.47 -14.48 12.05
CA LEU A 350 7.15 -14.80 13.32
C LEU A 350 6.59 -16.07 13.97
N PHE A 351 5.26 -16.26 13.93
CA PHE A 351 4.63 -17.50 14.41
C PHE A 351 5.04 -18.71 13.56
N SER A 352 5.05 -18.59 12.22
CA SER A 352 5.54 -19.65 11.32
C SER A 352 7.01 -20.00 11.59
N LEU A 353 7.88 -18.99 11.77
CA LEU A 353 9.29 -19.19 12.09
C LEU A 353 9.47 -19.90 13.44
N ALA A 354 8.72 -19.50 14.47
CA ALA A 354 8.74 -20.18 15.76
C ALA A 354 8.28 -21.65 15.61
N MET A 355 7.19 -21.91 14.88
CA MET A 355 6.72 -23.27 14.60
C MET A 355 7.74 -24.10 13.79
N ALA A 356 8.48 -23.50 12.86
CA ALA A 356 9.55 -24.16 12.09
C ALA A 356 10.84 -24.44 12.89
N LEU A 357 11.02 -23.77 14.04
CA LEU A 357 12.07 -24.06 15.02
C LEU A 357 11.62 -25.13 16.02
N PHE A 358 10.38 -25.05 16.53
CA PHE A 358 9.84 -25.99 17.52
C PHE A 358 9.27 -27.30 16.94
N THR A 359 9.08 -27.41 15.63
CA THR A 359 8.62 -28.64 14.97
C THR A 359 9.58 -29.11 13.89
N SER A 360 9.76 -30.43 13.80
CA SER A 360 10.64 -31.10 12.83
C SER A 360 9.96 -31.46 11.50
N LYS A 361 8.69 -31.04 11.28
CA LYS A 361 7.96 -31.23 10.03
C LYS A 361 7.93 -29.91 9.24
N GLN A 362 8.74 -29.84 8.18
CA GLN A 362 9.16 -28.59 7.54
C GLN A 362 8.34 -28.23 6.30
N ASP A 363 7.00 -28.34 6.36
CA ASP A 363 6.13 -28.20 5.19
C ASP A 363 5.34 -26.88 5.12
N TYR A 364 5.23 -26.12 6.22
CA TYR A 364 4.36 -24.93 6.28
C TYR A 364 5.09 -23.62 6.59
N SER A 365 5.84 -23.15 5.58
CA SER A 365 6.33 -21.77 5.51
C SER A 365 5.45 -20.96 4.54
N PRO A 366 4.39 -20.26 5.01
CA PRO A 366 3.69 -19.28 4.22
C PRO A 366 4.67 -18.18 3.78
N ASN A 367 5.09 -18.23 2.53
CA ASN A 367 6.15 -17.41 1.96
C ASN A 367 5.68 -15.97 1.68
N ILE A 368 5.35 -15.27 2.75
CA ILE A 368 4.94 -13.87 2.78
C ILE A 368 6.21 -13.01 2.64
N ALA A 369 6.22 -12.10 1.67
CA ALA A 369 7.38 -11.28 1.37
C ALA A 369 7.56 -10.09 2.35
N ASN A 370 7.64 -10.32 3.66
CA ASN A 370 7.72 -9.21 4.63
C ASN A 370 9.02 -8.41 4.51
N THR A 371 10.13 -9.02 4.05
CA THR A 371 11.35 -8.25 3.73
C THR A 371 11.10 -7.27 2.57
N ALA A 372 10.33 -7.66 1.54
CA ALA A 372 9.88 -6.74 0.49
C ALA A 372 9.00 -5.61 1.04
N HIS A 373 8.16 -5.86 2.04
CA HIS A 373 7.31 -4.83 2.65
C HIS A 373 8.13 -3.85 3.49
N ILE A 374 9.01 -4.34 4.36
CA ILE A 374 9.85 -3.53 5.25
C ILE A 374 10.82 -2.68 4.42
N ILE A 375 11.59 -3.29 3.53
CA ILE A 375 12.56 -2.58 2.68
C ILE A 375 11.84 -1.68 1.67
N GLY A 376 10.74 -2.13 1.07
CA GLY A 376 9.91 -1.29 0.21
C GLY A 376 9.42 -0.04 0.93
N GLY A 377 8.85 -0.19 2.13
CA GLY A 377 8.38 0.90 2.99
C GLY A 377 9.47 1.89 3.38
N LEU A 378 10.61 1.39 3.87
CA LEU A 378 11.77 2.21 4.23
C LEU A 378 12.37 2.95 3.03
N PHE A 379 12.50 2.29 1.89
CA PHE A 379 13.06 2.89 0.68
C PHE A 379 12.09 3.90 0.06
N GLY A 380 10.79 3.61 0.01
CA GLY A 380 9.77 4.58 -0.39
C GLY A 380 9.75 5.83 0.51
N ALA A 381 9.90 5.65 1.83
CA ALA A 381 10.08 6.76 2.77
C ALA A 381 11.38 7.55 2.54
N PHE A 382 12.46 6.89 2.12
CA PHE A 382 13.69 7.57 1.67
C PHE A 382 13.44 8.39 0.39
N LEU A 383 12.85 7.80 -0.66
CA LEU A 383 12.51 8.49 -1.92
C LEU A 383 11.57 9.69 -1.68
N GLY A 384 10.67 9.59 -0.69
CA GLY A 384 9.80 10.68 -0.26
C GLY A 384 10.55 11.91 0.27
N ARG A 385 11.81 11.78 0.72
CA ARG A 385 12.66 12.91 1.14
C ARG A 385 13.32 13.63 -0.04
N LEU A 386 13.42 13.00 -1.21
CA LEU A 386 14.19 13.53 -2.34
C LEU A 386 13.45 14.66 -3.07
N PRO A 387 14.12 15.78 -3.40
CA PRO A 387 13.52 16.86 -4.20
C PRO A 387 13.03 16.40 -5.58
N PHE A 388 13.65 15.37 -6.18
CA PHE A 388 13.24 14.82 -7.47
C PHE A 388 11.77 14.39 -7.48
N PHE A 389 11.25 13.81 -6.39
CA PHE A 389 9.86 13.37 -6.28
C PHE A 389 8.91 14.45 -5.70
N SER A 390 9.27 15.73 -5.78
CA SER A 390 8.32 16.81 -5.53
C SER A 390 7.26 16.91 -6.63
N ARG A 391 6.08 17.39 -6.22
CA ARG A 391 5.11 18.03 -7.12
C ARG A 391 5.76 19.29 -7.67
N GLY A 392 5.96 19.32 -8.98
CA GLY A 392 6.47 20.52 -9.64
C GLY A 392 5.47 21.68 -9.50
N THR A 393 5.99 22.89 -9.33
CA THR A 393 5.25 24.11 -9.65
C THR A 393 4.85 24.05 -11.11
N LYS A 394 3.55 24.20 -11.38
CA LYS A 394 2.99 24.42 -12.72
C LYS A 394 2.82 25.91 -12.93
#